data_AF-A0A2G2YE47-F1
#
_entry.id   AF-A0A2G2YE47-F1
#
_cell.length_a   1.000
_cell.length_b   1.000
_cell.length_c   1.000
_cell.angle_alpha   90.00
_cell.angle_beta   90.00
_cell.angle_gamma   90.00
#
_symmetry.space_group_name_H-M   'P 1'
#
loop_
_entity.id
_entity.type
_entity.pdbx_description
1 polymer ?
#
loop_
_entity_poly.entity_id
_entity_poly.type
_entity_poly.pdbx_seq_one_letter_code
_entity_poly.pdbx_strand_id
1 'polypeptide(L)'
;MYYLRKKYKNKNFPSKRHTTTDYFFKVYIDKAYVNYYDVDAGNELATQYAYAKIDEVADMEMTLINTIKGFSPCADQPWHLVEEVFVPINCDGAFHWILTVIALKDRCIYVYDSMDSS
;
A
#
# COMPACT_ATOMS: atom_id res chain seq x y z
N MET A 1 1.40 10.62 -9.01
CA MET A 1 0.08 9.96 -8.80
C MET A 1 -1.01 10.39 -9.80
N TYR A 2 -1.39 11.67 -9.86
CA TYR A 2 -2.46 12.17 -10.75
C TYR A 2 -2.35 11.69 -12.22
N TYR A 3 -1.15 11.74 -12.79
CA TYR A 3 -0.90 11.33 -14.18
C TYR A 3 -1.17 9.83 -14.41
N LEU A 4 -0.66 8.95 -13.53
CA LEU A 4 -0.87 7.50 -13.65
C LEU A 4 -2.34 7.12 -13.50
N ARG A 5 -3.07 7.78 -12.59
CA ARG A 5 -4.52 7.61 -12.43
C ARG A 5 -5.28 8.04 -13.68
N LYS A 6 -4.90 9.17 -14.29
CA LYS A 6 -5.53 9.66 -15.53
C LYS A 6 -5.24 8.72 -16.71
N LYS A 7 -4.01 8.21 -16.82
CA LYS A 7 -3.61 7.22 -17.84
C LYS A 7 -4.39 5.91 -17.67
N TYR A 8 -4.58 5.45 -16.43
CA TYR A 8 -5.43 4.28 -16.12
C TYR A 8 -6.88 4.49 -16.56
N LYS A 9 -7.50 5.62 -16.19
CA LYS A 9 -8.90 5.93 -16.55
C LYS A 9 -9.16 6.06 -18.05
N ASN A 10 -8.15 6.37 -18.85
CA ASN A 10 -8.26 6.49 -20.30
C ASN A 10 -8.20 5.14 -21.04
N LYS A 11 -7.74 4.07 -20.39
CA LYS A 11 -8.01 2.72 -20.86
C LYS A 11 -9.48 2.45 -20.54
N ASN A 12 -10.29 2.05 -21.52
CA ASN A 12 -11.75 1.84 -21.44
C ASN A 12 -12.18 0.79 -20.39
N PHE A 13 -11.88 1.01 -19.12
CA PHE A 13 -12.38 0.20 -18.02
C PHE A 13 -13.80 0.69 -17.69
N PRO A 14 -14.73 -0.22 -17.34
CA PRO A 14 -16.07 0.18 -16.93
C PRO A 14 -15.98 1.18 -15.76
N SER A 15 -17.03 1.97 -15.55
CA SER A 15 -17.11 2.95 -14.47
C SER A 15 -17.05 2.25 -13.10
N LYS A 16 -15.84 1.96 -12.62
CA LYS A 16 -15.58 1.25 -11.37
C LYS A 16 -15.42 2.24 -10.21
N ARG A 17 -16.07 1.92 -9.08
CA ARG A 17 -15.82 2.61 -7.81
C ARG A 17 -14.40 2.28 -7.37
N HIS A 18 -13.63 3.31 -7.05
CA HIS A 18 -12.23 3.19 -6.68
C HIS A 18 -11.88 4.08 -5.50
N THR A 19 -10.92 3.64 -4.69
CA THR A 19 -10.31 4.43 -3.62
C THR A 19 -8.79 4.52 -3.81
N THR A 20 -8.18 5.53 -3.19
CA THR A 20 -6.73 5.73 -3.18
C THR A 20 -6.22 5.62 -1.76
N THR A 21 -5.09 4.94 -1.58
CA THR A 21 -4.41 4.87 -0.29
C THR A 21 -3.11 5.64 -0.41
N ASP A 22 -2.87 6.60 0.48
CA ASP A 22 -1.84 7.63 0.22
C ASP A 22 -0.50 7.33 0.92
N TYR A 23 -0.45 7.45 2.25
CA TYR A 23 0.82 7.42 2.98
C TYR A 23 1.09 6.11 3.74
N PHE A 24 0.07 5.51 4.34
CA PHE A 24 0.24 4.38 5.26
C PHE A 24 0.82 3.13 4.62
N PHE A 25 0.53 2.87 3.35
CA PHE A 25 0.98 1.66 2.67
C PHE A 25 2.48 1.66 2.41
N LYS A 26 3.07 2.83 2.08
CA LYS A 26 4.52 2.93 1.91
C LYS A 26 5.22 2.62 3.24
N VAL A 27 4.79 3.26 4.33
CA VAL A 27 5.36 3.04 5.67
C VAL A 27 5.25 1.57 6.09
N TYR A 28 4.10 0.95 5.85
CA TYR A 28 3.90 -0.47 6.13
C TYR A 28 4.83 -1.36 5.31
N ILE A 29 4.94 -1.12 3.99
CA ILE A 29 5.83 -1.89 3.11
C ILE A 29 7.30 -1.72 3.53
N ASP A 30 7.74 -0.48 3.79
CA ASP A 30 9.10 -0.20 4.22
C ASP A 30 9.43 -0.91 5.54
N LYS A 31 8.52 -0.86 6.51
CA LYS A 31 8.71 -1.55 7.80
C LYS A 31 8.65 -3.06 7.67
N ALA A 32 7.73 -3.60 6.88
CA ALA A 32 7.66 -5.04 6.59
C ALA A 32 8.93 -5.54 5.90
N TYR A 33 9.47 -4.75 4.97
CA TYR A 33 10.73 -5.02 4.29
C TYR A 33 11.90 -5.04 5.27
N VAL A 34 12.05 -3.99 6.08
CA VAL A 34 13.09 -3.94 7.13
C VAL A 34 12.95 -5.15 8.06
N ASN A 35 11.74 -5.45 8.54
CA ASN A 35 11.49 -6.60 9.41
C ASN A 35 11.91 -7.92 8.78
N TYR A 36 11.67 -8.11 7.47
CA TYR A 36 12.05 -9.33 6.76
C TYR A 36 13.57 -9.56 6.75
N TYR A 37 14.35 -8.50 6.47
CA TYR A 37 15.82 -8.60 6.39
C TYR A 37 16.52 -8.52 7.76
N ASP A 38 15.91 -7.86 8.73
CA ASP A 38 16.45 -7.66 10.09
C ASP A 38 16.36 -8.92 10.96
N VAL A 39 15.55 -9.92 10.55
CA VAL A 39 15.46 -11.24 11.21
C VAL A 39 16.76 -12.04 11.12
N ASP A 40 17.66 -11.72 10.17
CA ASP A 40 18.95 -12.41 9.98
C ASP A 40 20.12 -11.78 10.77
N ALA A 41 19.92 -10.59 11.35
CA ALA A 41 20.94 -9.88 12.12
C ALA A 41 20.83 -10.23 13.62
N GLY A 42 21.32 -11.42 13.99
CA GLY A 42 21.35 -11.84 15.38
C GLY A 42 22.15 -10.89 16.29
N ASN A 43 21.51 -10.34 17.32
CA ASN A 43 22.15 -10.02 18.62
C ASN A 43 21.15 -9.75 19.76
N GLU A 44 21.60 -10.09 20.97
CA GLU A 44 20.89 -10.22 22.25
C GLU A 44 20.47 -8.90 22.93
N LEU A 45 20.34 -7.78 22.21
CA LEU A 45 19.74 -6.53 22.73
C LEU A 45 18.18 -6.55 22.68
N ALA A 46 17.63 -7.74 22.45
CA ALA A 46 16.42 -8.01 21.70
C ALA A 46 15.10 -7.59 22.37
N THR A 47 15.02 -7.50 23.70
CA THR A 47 13.71 -7.56 24.37
C THR A 47 12.90 -6.26 24.25
N GLN A 48 13.44 -5.10 24.65
CA GLN A 48 12.70 -3.82 24.57
C GLN A 48 12.50 -3.35 23.13
N TYR A 49 13.50 -3.53 22.27
CA TYR A 49 13.40 -3.19 20.85
C TYR A 49 12.40 -4.10 20.12
N ALA A 50 12.38 -5.41 20.40
CA ALA A 50 11.37 -6.30 19.85
C ALA A 50 9.97 -5.98 20.37
N TYR A 51 9.81 -5.65 21.66
CA TYR A 51 8.49 -5.24 22.19
C TYR A 51 7.96 -3.97 21.50
N ALA A 52 8.79 -2.94 21.34
CA ALA A 52 8.41 -1.73 20.62
C ALA A 52 8.08 -2.03 19.14
N LYS A 53 8.87 -2.89 18.49
CA LYS A 53 8.66 -3.32 17.10
C LYS A 53 7.35 -4.10 16.93
N ILE A 54 6.99 -4.97 17.88
CA ILE A 54 5.74 -5.73 17.90
C ILE A 54 4.54 -4.80 18.08
N ASP A 55 4.64 -3.85 19.02
CA ASP A 55 3.59 -2.86 19.30
C ASP A 55 3.31 -1.97 18.08
N GLU A 56 4.36 -1.47 17.42
CA GLU A 56 4.22 -0.70 16.18
C GLU A 56 3.57 -1.50 15.04
N VAL A 57 3.89 -2.80 14.91
CA VAL A 57 3.26 -3.67 13.91
C VAL A 57 1.78 -3.83 14.19
N ALA A 58 1.40 -4.07 15.45
CA ALA A 58 0.00 -4.19 15.85
C ALA A 58 -0.80 -2.91 15.58
N ASP A 59 -0.22 -1.74 15.88
CA ASP A 59 -0.84 -0.44 15.61
C ASP A 59 -1.05 -0.19 14.11
N MET A 60 -0.08 -0.59 13.29
CA MET A 60 -0.21 -0.50 11.83
C MET A 60 -1.26 -1.46 11.29
N GLU A 61 -1.34 -2.69 11.80
CA GLU A 61 -2.38 -3.66 11.45
C GLU A 61 -3.77 -3.13 11.81
N MET A 62 -3.95 -2.56 13.00
CA MET A 62 -5.22 -1.93 13.39
C MET A 62 -5.58 -0.77 12.46
N THR A 63 -4.61 0.08 12.13
CA THR A 63 -4.80 1.20 11.20
C THR A 63 -5.19 0.72 9.80
N LEU A 64 -4.57 -0.36 9.32
CA LEU A 64 -4.92 -1.00 8.04
C LEU A 64 -6.33 -1.57 8.06
N ILE A 65 -6.71 -2.30 9.11
CA ILE A 65 -8.06 -2.85 9.28
C ILE A 65 -9.11 -1.73 9.28
N ASN A 66 -8.85 -0.65 10.02
CA ASN A 66 -9.76 0.50 10.07
C ASN A 66 -9.86 1.19 8.69
N THR A 67 -8.78 1.24 7.93
CA THR A 67 -8.79 1.76 6.54
C THR A 67 -9.61 0.88 5.61
N ILE A 68 -9.44 -0.44 5.68
CA ILE A 68 -10.22 -1.41 4.89
C ILE A 68 -11.71 -1.32 5.22
N LYS A 69 -12.06 -1.14 6.50
CA LYS A 69 -13.44 -0.97 6.97
C LYS A 69 -14.03 0.41 6.69
N GLY A 70 -13.22 1.39 6.26
CA GLY A 70 -13.66 2.77 6.06
C GLY A 70 -13.86 3.57 7.35
N PHE A 71 -13.25 3.13 8.46
CA PHE A 71 -13.27 3.83 9.75
C PHE A 71 -12.05 4.75 9.95
N SER A 72 -11.06 4.68 9.07
CA SER A 72 -9.91 5.59 9.10
C SER A 72 -10.29 6.97 8.56
N PRO A 73 -9.81 8.08 9.17
CA PRO A 73 -10.00 9.44 8.63
C PRO A 73 -9.48 9.62 7.20
N CYS A 74 -8.53 8.77 6.77
CA CYS A 74 -7.94 8.79 5.44
C CYS A 74 -8.60 7.78 4.47
N ALA A 75 -9.69 7.12 4.87
CA ALA A 75 -10.41 6.20 4.02
C ALA A 75 -11.64 6.89 3.41
N ASP A 76 -11.59 7.16 2.09
CA ASP A 76 -12.74 7.71 1.36
C ASP A 76 -13.94 6.75 1.38
N GLN A 77 -13.69 5.44 1.28
CA GLN A 77 -14.73 4.43 1.23
C GLN A 77 -14.25 3.06 1.73
N PRO A 78 -15.09 2.27 2.42
CA PRO A 78 -14.78 0.90 2.77
C PRO A 78 -14.40 0.08 1.53
N TRP A 79 -13.37 -0.75 1.67
CA TRP A 79 -12.80 -1.48 0.54
C TRP A 79 -13.79 -2.47 -0.10
N HIS A 80 -14.70 -3.03 0.69
CA HIS A 80 -15.74 -3.93 0.17
C HIS A 80 -16.77 -3.23 -0.74
N LEU A 81 -16.79 -1.90 -0.79
CA LEU A 81 -17.69 -1.10 -1.66
C LEU A 81 -17.01 -0.60 -2.93
N VAL A 82 -15.71 -0.84 -3.08
CA VAL A 82 -14.92 -0.47 -4.25
C VAL A 82 -14.45 -1.72 -4.98
N GLU A 83 -14.28 -1.61 -6.29
CA GLU A 83 -13.79 -2.74 -7.09
C GLU A 83 -12.26 -2.79 -7.11
N GLU A 84 -11.63 -1.60 -7.05
CA GLU A 84 -10.20 -1.42 -7.23
C GLU A 84 -9.64 -0.44 -6.21
N VAL A 85 -8.49 -0.80 -5.63
CA VAL A 85 -7.74 0.05 -4.70
C VAL A 85 -6.42 0.44 -5.36
N PHE A 86 -6.17 1.73 -5.46
CA PHE A 86 -4.91 2.27 -6.00
C PHE A 86 -3.92 2.53 -4.87
N VAL A 87 -2.75 1.90 -4.98
CA VAL A 87 -1.61 2.05 -4.06
C VAL A 87 -0.43 2.61 -4.86
N PRO A 88 -0.17 3.92 -4.82
CA PRO A 88 0.98 4.52 -5.45
C PRO A 88 2.24 4.28 -4.60
N ILE A 89 3.28 3.75 -5.22
CA ILE A 89 4.57 3.50 -4.59
C ILE A 89 5.58 4.43 -5.25
N ASN A 90 6.19 5.30 -4.44
CA ASN A 90 7.30 6.13 -4.88
C ASN A 90 8.61 5.33 -4.70
N CYS A 91 9.32 5.09 -5.79
CA CYS A 91 10.65 4.48 -5.75
C CYS A 91 11.67 5.59 -5.49
N ASP A 92 12.15 5.65 -4.25
CA ASP A 92 13.15 6.63 -3.84
C ASP A 92 14.41 6.50 -4.72
N GLY A 93 14.81 7.62 -5.34
CA GLY A 93 16.03 7.71 -6.16
C GLY A 93 15.84 7.96 -7.66
N ALA A 94 14.65 7.79 -8.25
CA ALA A 94 14.49 7.83 -9.72
C ALA A 94 13.33 8.68 -10.28
N PHE A 95 12.61 9.49 -9.48
CA PHE A 95 11.33 10.10 -9.90
C PHE A 95 10.36 9.07 -10.54
N HIS A 96 10.49 7.82 -10.08
CA HIS A 96 9.84 6.66 -10.66
C HIS A 96 8.68 6.26 -9.76
N TRP A 97 7.50 6.11 -10.37
CA TRP A 97 6.30 5.74 -9.65
C TRP A 97 5.80 4.40 -10.16
N ILE A 98 5.59 3.48 -9.23
CA ILE A 98 4.86 2.25 -9.48
C ILE A 98 3.43 2.46 -8.98
N LEU A 99 2.44 2.12 -9.80
CA LEU A 99 1.05 2.09 -9.39
C LEU A 99 0.61 0.64 -9.25
N THR A 100 0.37 0.22 -8.01
CA THR A 100 -0.22 -1.07 -7.72
C THR A 100 -1.75 -0.92 -7.64
N VAL A 101 -2.48 -1.76 -8.36
CA VAL A 101 -3.95 -1.81 -8.35
C VAL A 101 -4.38 -3.14 -7.79
N ILE A 102 -5.04 -3.11 -6.63
CA ILE A 102 -5.63 -4.31 -6.03
C ILE A 102 -7.08 -4.39 -6.53
N ALA A 103 -7.34 -5.32 -7.44
CA ALA A 103 -8.68 -5.61 -7.94
C ALA A 103 -9.35 -6.63 -7.02
N LEU A 104 -10.22 -6.15 -6.13
CA LEU A 104 -10.84 -6.95 -5.08
C LEU A 104 -11.80 -8.01 -5.64
N LYS A 105 -12.52 -7.66 -6.71
CA LYS A 105 -13.43 -8.56 -7.40
C LYS A 105 -12.69 -9.71 -8.07
N ASP A 106 -11.60 -9.40 -8.75
CA ASP A 106 -10.82 -10.36 -9.52
C ASP A 106 -9.78 -11.10 -8.64
N ARG A 107 -9.59 -10.63 -7.40
CA ARG A 107 -8.55 -11.09 -6.46
C ARG A 107 -7.15 -11.04 -7.08
N CYS A 108 -6.90 -10.00 -7.89
CA CYS A 108 -5.65 -9.80 -8.60
C CYS A 108 -4.96 -8.52 -8.14
N ILE A 109 -3.63 -8.53 -8.23
CA ILE A 109 -2.79 -7.35 -8.04
C ILE A 109 -2.14 -7.04 -9.38
N TYR A 110 -2.43 -5.85 -9.93
CA TYR A 110 -1.80 -5.35 -11.14
C TYR A 110 -0.73 -4.33 -10.76
N VAL A 111 0.44 -4.41 -11.38
CA VAL A 111 1.56 -3.50 -11.14
C VAL A 111 1.83 -2.74 -12.44
N TYR A 112 1.76 -1.41 -12.37
CA TYR A 112 2.05 -0.54 -13.49
C TYR A 112 3.30 0.26 -13.20
N ASP A 113 4.33 0.02 -13.99
CA ASP A 113 5.57 0.76 -13.97
C ASP A 113 5.45 2.00 -14.87
N SER A 114 5.80 3.19 -14.35
CA SER A 114 5.77 4.43 -15.13
C SER A 114 6.81 4.46 -16.27
N MET A 115 7.94 3.77 -16.10
CA MET A 115 9.09 3.73 -17.02
C MET A 115 8.89 2.71 -18.15
N ASP A 116 8.27 1.56 -17.88
CA ASP A 116 8.01 0.53 -18.91
C ASP A 116 6.80 0.83 -19.81
N SER A 117 6.27 2.06 -19.75
CA SER A 117 5.03 2.42 -20.43
C SER A 117 5.22 2.95 -21.87
N SER A 118 6.29 2.50 -22.54
CA SER A 118 6.61 2.79 -23.96
C SER A 118 5.82 1.89 -24.93
#